data_AF-A0A6G3UDH6-F1
#
_entry.id   AF-A0A6G3UDH6-F1
#
_cell.length_a   1.000
_cell.length_b   1.000
_cell.length_c   1.000
_cell.angle_alpha   90.00
_cell.angle_beta   90.00
_cell.angle_gamma   90.00
#
_symmetry.space_group_name_H-M   'P 1'
#
loop_
_entity.id
_entity.type
_entity.pdbx_description
1 polymer ?
#
loop_
_entity_poly.entity_id
_entity_poly.type
_entity_poly.pdbx_seq_one_letter_code
_entity_poly.pdbx_strand_id
1 'polypeptide(L)'
;PAHPWQLDLAARRLAPAFADGRLLRLGTTTFDTWPTAAVRTLYAPGHDLFLKFSLDVRITNDIRRLWRHDLRRRERTDTAARTALAAFDGPAAWLGDRGHRTAAFADEELAVVVRDGLRGHLLPGTTPYLAAALAEGFDGNPLAAAPDPAAWWEAYLSRVVPPALAAYARHGVVLEAHLQNTLVAMDTDGRPAQALFRDAEGVKQLAGPGAAEEEDAPPAVSREAGWERLVYCLVVNHLLEIAAALADHHPGLDPWPALRRELARPGLPEATALLTAPTLPGKTNLLLRWTGADGAAARYRPLPNPMAETPGGDRSA
;
A
#
# COMPACT_ATOMS: atom_id res chain seq x y z
N PRO A 1 3.16 -22.30 9.88
CA PRO A 1 3.40 -22.58 8.44
C PRO A 1 4.58 -21.73 7.97
N ALA A 2 5.27 -22.13 6.90
CA ALA A 2 6.34 -21.34 6.29
C ALA A 2 6.26 -21.45 4.78
N HIS A 3 6.73 -20.43 4.06
CA HIS A 3 6.81 -20.48 2.61
C HIS A 3 7.77 -21.61 2.18
N PRO A 4 7.43 -22.48 1.20
CA PRO A 4 8.26 -23.63 0.84
C PRO A 4 9.69 -23.20 0.45
N TRP A 5 9.82 -22.20 -0.42
CA TRP A 5 11.15 -21.68 -0.79
C TRP A 5 11.92 -21.08 0.39
N GLN A 6 11.24 -20.52 1.40
CA GLN A 6 11.93 -19.99 2.57
C GLN A 6 12.58 -21.10 3.38
N LEU A 7 11.95 -22.27 3.45
CA LEU A 7 12.52 -23.42 4.13
C LEU A 7 13.77 -23.95 3.41
N ASP A 8 13.76 -23.91 2.08
CA ASP A 8 14.93 -24.28 1.27
C ASP A 8 16.07 -23.26 1.44
N LEU A 9 15.76 -21.97 1.37
CA LEU A 9 16.72 -20.87 1.53
C LEU A 9 17.34 -20.83 2.93
N ALA A 10 16.56 -21.13 3.96
CA ALA A 10 17.00 -21.17 5.35
C ALA A 10 17.48 -22.56 5.80
N ALA A 11 17.51 -23.57 4.93
CA ALA A 11 17.73 -24.97 5.29
C ALA A 11 18.97 -25.19 6.15
N ARG A 12 20.11 -24.57 5.81
CA ARG A 12 21.35 -24.67 6.59
C ARG A 12 21.22 -24.10 8.00
N ARG A 13 20.51 -22.98 8.16
CA ARG A 13 20.29 -22.33 9.46
C ARG A 13 19.30 -23.11 10.32
N LEU A 14 18.30 -23.73 9.69
CA LEU A 14 17.26 -24.50 10.37
C LEU A 14 17.65 -25.96 10.65
N ALA A 15 18.69 -26.50 10.00
CA ALA A 15 19.11 -27.90 10.12
C ALA A 15 19.34 -28.36 11.58
N PRO A 16 20.03 -27.60 12.45
CA PRO A 16 20.19 -27.99 13.86
C PRO A 16 18.85 -28.14 14.59
N ALA A 17 17.90 -27.25 14.32
CA ALA A 17 16.57 -27.28 14.97
C ALA A 17 15.72 -28.47 14.50
N PHE A 18 15.90 -28.94 13.26
CA PHE A 18 15.30 -30.21 12.82
C PHE A 18 15.99 -31.43 13.44
N ALA A 19 17.32 -31.39 13.58
CA ALA A 19 18.11 -32.50 14.12
C ALA A 19 17.85 -32.73 15.63
N ASP A 20 17.64 -31.66 16.40
CA ASP A 20 17.39 -31.72 17.84
C ASP A 20 15.89 -31.74 18.24
N GLY A 21 14.98 -31.77 17.25
CA GLY A 21 13.54 -31.91 17.46
C GLY A 21 12.80 -30.62 17.81
N ARG A 22 13.46 -29.46 17.84
CA ARG A 22 12.78 -28.15 17.98
C ARG A 22 11.85 -27.82 16.80
N LEU A 23 12.17 -28.33 15.62
CA LEU A 23 11.31 -28.28 14.43
C LEU A 23 10.89 -29.67 13.98
N LEU A 24 9.61 -29.81 13.66
CA LEU A 24 9.03 -31.02 13.10
C LEU A 24 8.45 -30.73 11.71
N ARG A 25 8.69 -31.62 10.75
CA ARG A 25 8.15 -31.52 9.38
C ARG A 25 6.77 -32.17 9.34
N LEU A 26 5.71 -31.37 9.38
CA LEU A 26 4.32 -31.84 9.37
C LEU A 26 3.71 -32.06 7.97
N GLY A 27 4.46 -31.79 6.90
CA GLY A 27 3.99 -31.85 5.52
C GLY A 27 3.54 -30.49 4.97
N THR A 28 2.71 -30.52 3.94
CA THR A 28 2.15 -29.35 3.25
C THR A 28 0.73 -29.06 3.72
N THR A 29 0.35 -27.78 3.68
CA THR A 29 -1.03 -27.36 3.94
C THR A 29 -2.00 -28.05 2.97
N THR A 30 -3.18 -28.45 3.46
CA THR A 30 -4.18 -29.21 2.68
C THR A 30 -5.20 -28.33 1.95
N PHE A 31 -5.23 -27.03 2.22
CA PHE A 31 -6.11 -26.07 1.56
C PHE A 31 -5.36 -25.24 0.53
N ASP A 32 -6.08 -24.82 -0.50
CA ASP A 32 -5.52 -24.00 -1.58
C ASP A 32 -5.18 -22.59 -1.11
N THR A 33 -4.02 -22.12 -1.57
CA THR A 33 -3.58 -20.75 -1.37
C THR A 33 -3.08 -20.17 -2.68
N TRP A 34 -3.37 -18.90 -2.93
CA TRP A 34 -2.99 -18.20 -4.15
C TRP A 34 -1.92 -17.14 -3.83
N PRO A 35 -0.72 -17.21 -4.44
CA PRO A 35 0.26 -16.16 -4.28
C PRO A 35 -0.26 -14.85 -4.88
N THR A 36 -0.10 -13.77 -4.13
CA THR A 36 -0.43 -12.42 -4.60
C THR A 36 0.76 -11.78 -5.32
N ALA A 37 0.60 -10.57 -5.85
CA ALA A 37 1.70 -9.80 -6.45
C ALA A 37 2.90 -9.56 -5.51
N ALA A 38 2.73 -9.70 -4.19
CA ALA A 38 3.85 -9.63 -3.23
C ALA A 38 4.71 -10.91 -3.20
N VAL A 39 4.30 -11.98 -3.89
CA VAL A 39 4.87 -13.34 -3.91
C VAL A 39 4.75 -14.05 -2.55
N ARG A 40 5.31 -13.45 -1.50
CA ARG A 40 5.35 -13.97 -0.12
C ARG A 40 4.05 -13.82 0.67
N THR A 41 3.03 -13.20 0.09
CA THR A 41 1.69 -13.09 0.70
C THR A 41 0.73 -13.96 -0.08
N LEU A 42 0.17 -14.97 0.57
CA LEU A 42 -0.75 -15.94 -0.03
C LEU A 42 -2.18 -15.66 0.46
N TYR A 43 -3.15 -15.60 -0.44
CA TYR A 43 -4.58 -15.57 -0.09
C TYR A 43 -5.09 -16.99 0.08
N ALA A 44 -5.86 -17.27 1.13
CA ALA A 44 -6.53 -18.55 1.37
C ALA A 44 -8.05 -18.38 1.21
N PRO A 45 -8.63 -18.60 0.01
CA PRO A 45 -10.04 -18.30 -0.27
C PRO A 45 -11.02 -19.07 0.60
N GLY A 46 -10.68 -20.32 0.97
CA GLY A 46 -11.52 -21.14 1.85
C GLY A 46 -11.67 -20.57 3.26
N HIS A 47 -10.67 -19.82 3.73
CA HIS A 47 -10.62 -19.24 5.08
C HIS A 47 -10.82 -17.72 5.11
N ASP A 48 -10.83 -17.08 3.94
CA ASP A 48 -10.85 -15.63 3.78
C ASP A 48 -9.83 -14.92 4.68
N LEU A 49 -8.55 -15.23 4.45
CA LEU A 49 -7.42 -14.58 5.11
C LEU A 49 -6.20 -14.55 4.19
N PHE A 50 -5.27 -13.64 4.47
CA PHE A 50 -3.96 -13.63 3.84
C PHE A 50 -2.88 -14.07 4.83
N LEU A 51 -1.91 -14.82 4.35
CA LEU A 51 -0.73 -15.26 5.08
C LEU A 51 0.51 -14.62 4.44
N LYS A 52 1.13 -13.66 5.14
CA LYS A 52 2.36 -13.00 4.72
C LYS A 52 3.54 -13.69 5.42
N PHE A 53 4.43 -14.29 4.64
CA PHE A 53 5.57 -15.07 5.14
C PHE A 53 6.88 -14.32 5.00
N SER A 54 7.87 -14.66 5.81
CA SER A 54 9.26 -14.34 5.46
C SER A 54 9.70 -15.09 4.20
N LEU A 55 10.50 -14.40 3.39
CA LEU A 55 11.13 -14.93 2.19
C LEU A 55 12.47 -14.20 1.97
N ASP A 56 13.58 -14.91 2.11
CA ASP A 56 14.96 -14.42 1.94
C ASP A 56 15.31 -14.19 0.46
N VAL A 57 14.40 -13.57 -0.28
CA VAL A 57 14.52 -13.17 -1.67
C VAL A 57 14.35 -11.67 -1.76
N ARG A 58 15.25 -11.03 -2.51
CA ARG A 58 15.18 -9.62 -2.81
C ARG A 58 14.18 -9.38 -3.93
N ILE A 59 13.08 -8.70 -3.62
CA ILE A 59 12.05 -8.31 -4.60
C ILE A 59 12.01 -6.79 -4.67
N THR A 60 12.24 -6.23 -5.86
CA THR A 60 12.48 -4.81 -6.12
C THR A 60 13.63 -4.26 -5.27
N ASN A 61 13.33 -3.49 -4.23
CA ASN A 61 14.33 -2.75 -3.46
C ASN A 61 14.85 -3.50 -2.23
N ASP A 62 14.14 -4.49 -1.71
CA ASP A 62 14.41 -5.05 -0.39
C ASP A 62 14.28 -6.58 -0.34
N ILE A 63 14.95 -7.19 0.65
CA ILE A 63 14.78 -8.59 1.02
C ILE A 63 13.41 -8.73 1.71
N ARG A 64 12.61 -9.69 1.26
CA ARG A 64 11.24 -9.89 1.73
C ARG A 64 11.18 -10.73 2.99
N ARG A 65 12.04 -10.41 3.96
CA ARG A 65 11.97 -10.92 5.33
C ARG A 65 10.98 -10.11 6.16
N LEU A 66 10.33 -10.74 7.13
CA LEU A 66 9.59 -10.03 8.18
C LEU A 66 10.58 -9.76 9.30
N TRP A 67 11.06 -8.52 9.38
CA TRP A 67 12.06 -8.15 10.36
C TRP A 67 11.46 -8.07 11.76
N ARG A 68 12.23 -8.48 12.77
CA ARG A 68 11.78 -8.50 14.17
C ARG A 68 11.26 -7.13 14.61
N HIS A 69 12.00 -6.08 14.27
CA HIS A 69 11.68 -4.72 14.63
C HIS A 69 10.38 -4.21 13.97
N ASP A 70 10.02 -4.72 12.78
CA ASP A 70 8.72 -4.48 12.14
C ASP A 70 7.60 -5.25 12.83
N LEU A 71 7.83 -6.52 13.16
CA LEU A 71 6.84 -7.37 13.82
C LEU A 71 6.43 -6.83 15.20
N ARG A 72 7.37 -6.25 15.95
CA ARG A 72 7.11 -5.66 17.27
C ARG A 72 6.23 -4.42 17.20
N ARG A 73 6.45 -3.55 16.22
CA ARG A 73 5.66 -2.30 16.04
C ARG A 73 4.35 -2.48 15.27
N ARG A 74 4.16 -3.62 14.60
CA ARG A 74 3.04 -3.92 13.70
C ARG A 74 1.66 -3.69 14.34
N GLU A 75 1.46 -4.11 15.58
CA GLU A 75 0.14 -3.96 16.24
C GLU A 75 -0.23 -2.48 16.43
N ARG A 76 0.76 -1.64 16.75
CA ARG A 76 0.57 -0.21 16.92
C ARG A 76 0.27 0.47 15.59
N THR A 77 1.03 0.17 14.55
CA THR A 77 0.79 0.75 13.22
C THR A 77 -0.53 0.28 12.61
N ASP A 78 -0.87 -1.00 12.80
CA ASP A 78 -2.16 -1.57 12.38
C ASP A 78 -3.33 -0.91 13.12
N THR A 79 -3.25 -0.78 14.44
CA THR A 79 -4.30 -0.13 15.25
C THR A 79 -4.47 1.33 14.87
N ALA A 80 -3.37 2.05 14.62
CA ALA A 80 -3.42 3.45 14.19
C ALA A 80 -4.14 3.60 12.85
N ALA A 81 -3.78 2.77 11.85
CA ALA A 81 -4.44 2.77 10.54
C ALA A 81 -5.91 2.38 10.66
N ARG A 82 -6.23 1.28 11.34
CA ARG A 82 -7.60 0.82 11.57
C ARG A 82 -8.46 1.91 12.23
N THR A 83 -7.94 2.59 13.25
CA THR A 83 -8.64 3.68 13.95
C THR A 83 -8.88 4.87 13.03
N ALA A 84 -7.87 5.28 12.27
CA ALA A 84 -7.99 6.41 11.35
C ALA A 84 -9.00 6.14 10.22
N LEU A 85 -9.00 4.94 9.65
CA LEU A 85 -9.92 4.56 8.58
C LEU A 85 -11.34 4.34 9.11
N ALA A 86 -11.52 3.76 10.30
CA ALA A 86 -12.84 3.60 10.91
C ALA A 86 -13.51 4.93 11.29
N ALA A 87 -12.73 5.99 11.51
CA ALA A 87 -13.23 7.33 11.79
C ALA A 87 -13.55 8.16 10.53
N PHE A 88 -13.24 7.63 9.35
CA PHE A 88 -13.55 8.27 8.07
C PHE A 88 -15.00 8.01 7.69
N ASP A 89 -15.74 9.07 7.35
CA ASP A 89 -17.13 8.97 6.89
C ASP A 89 -17.16 8.60 5.41
N GLY A 90 -17.19 7.29 5.15
CA GLY A 90 -17.22 6.73 3.80
C GLY A 90 -16.85 5.24 3.79
N PRO A 91 -16.89 4.60 2.63
CA PRO A 91 -16.76 3.15 2.54
C PRO A 91 -15.32 2.63 2.67
N ALA A 92 -14.33 3.48 2.96
CA ALA A 92 -12.94 3.05 2.99
C ALA A 92 -12.68 1.99 4.08
N ALA A 93 -11.88 0.97 3.76
CA ALA A 93 -11.58 -0.11 4.69
C ALA A 93 -10.07 -0.34 4.88
N TRP A 94 -9.71 -0.91 6.03
CA TRP A 94 -8.35 -1.34 6.35
C TRP A 94 -8.30 -2.86 6.50
N LEU A 95 -7.48 -3.53 5.68
CA LEU A 95 -7.22 -4.96 5.82
C LEU A 95 -6.19 -5.19 6.92
N GLY A 96 -6.69 -5.39 8.14
CA GLY A 96 -5.90 -5.47 9.35
C GLY A 96 -5.02 -6.71 9.45
N ASP A 97 -3.84 -6.54 10.01
CA ASP A 97 -2.98 -7.65 10.42
C ASP A 97 -3.47 -8.15 11.81
N ARG A 98 -4.04 -9.36 11.88
CA ARG A 98 -4.59 -9.95 13.11
C ARG A 98 -3.52 -10.32 14.13
N GLY A 99 -2.28 -10.51 13.67
CA GLY A 99 -1.18 -10.95 14.51
C GLY A 99 -0.14 -11.71 13.71
N HIS A 100 0.89 -12.17 14.41
CA HIS A 100 1.94 -12.98 13.82
C HIS A 100 2.32 -14.15 14.71
N ARG A 101 2.92 -15.17 14.11
CA ARG A 101 3.55 -16.30 14.80
C ARG A 101 4.92 -16.53 14.19
N THR A 102 5.85 -16.95 15.04
CA THR A 102 7.21 -17.30 14.64
C THR A 102 7.82 -18.27 15.65
N ALA A 103 9.00 -18.81 15.36
CA ALA A 103 9.77 -19.63 16.30
C ALA A 103 10.81 -18.77 17.01
N ALA A 104 10.94 -18.88 18.34
CA ALA A 104 11.81 -17.99 19.12
C ALA A 104 13.31 -18.04 18.72
N PHE A 105 13.76 -19.15 18.11
CA PHE A 105 15.14 -19.34 17.63
C PHE A 105 15.32 -19.01 16.14
N ALA A 106 14.25 -18.59 15.44
CA ALA A 106 14.22 -18.27 14.01
C ALA A 106 13.09 -17.26 13.76
N ASP A 107 13.10 -16.19 14.57
CA ASP A 107 11.95 -15.31 14.75
C ASP A 107 11.65 -14.48 13.51
N GLU A 108 12.66 -14.20 12.70
CA GLU A 108 12.48 -13.57 11.39
C GLU A 108 12.31 -14.61 10.28
N GLU A 109 13.06 -15.71 10.25
CA GLU A 109 13.04 -16.66 9.13
C GLU A 109 11.72 -17.44 9.02
N LEU A 110 11.06 -17.70 10.14
CA LEU A 110 9.82 -18.49 10.23
C LEU A 110 8.59 -17.66 10.58
N ALA A 111 8.69 -16.34 10.52
CA ALA A 111 7.57 -15.45 10.76
C ALA A 111 6.46 -15.63 9.72
N VAL A 112 5.22 -15.62 10.21
CA VAL A 112 4.01 -15.49 9.42
C VAL A 112 3.09 -14.46 10.07
N VAL A 113 2.65 -13.47 9.30
CA VAL A 113 1.60 -12.52 9.67
C VAL A 113 0.28 -12.98 9.07
N VAL A 114 -0.78 -12.99 9.88
CA VAL A 114 -2.15 -13.25 9.43
C VAL A 114 -2.83 -11.91 9.20
N ARG A 115 -3.34 -11.69 7.99
CA ARG A 115 -4.10 -10.50 7.61
C ARG A 115 -5.54 -10.86 7.27
N ASP A 116 -6.45 -9.94 7.55
CA ASP A 116 -7.86 -10.05 7.18
C ASP A 116 -8.05 -10.38 5.70
N GLY A 117 -9.03 -11.25 5.43
CA GLY A 117 -9.55 -11.47 4.09
C GLY A 117 -10.42 -10.34 3.61
N LEU A 118 -11.11 -10.57 2.50
CA LEU A 118 -11.82 -9.53 1.76
C LEU A 118 -13.30 -9.45 2.16
N ARG A 119 -13.96 -10.59 2.39
CA ARG A 119 -15.44 -10.67 2.43
C ARG A 119 -16.04 -9.85 3.55
N GLY A 120 -15.37 -9.77 4.69
CA GLY A 120 -15.82 -8.96 5.83
C GLY A 120 -15.66 -7.45 5.67
N HIS A 121 -14.95 -7.00 4.63
CA HIS A 121 -14.59 -5.59 4.41
C HIS A 121 -15.21 -5.01 3.14
N LEU A 122 -15.63 -5.86 2.20
CA LEU A 122 -16.21 -5.42 0.93
C LEU A 122 -17.66 -4.95 1.08
N LEU A 123 -18.01 -3.89 0.34
CA LEU A 123 -19.40 -3.55 0.12
C LEU A 123 -20.12 -4.70 -0.63
N PRO A 124 -21.40 -4.97 -0.30
CA PRO A 124 -22.17 -6.00 -0.99
C PRO A 124 -22.19 -5.81 -2.51
N GLY A 125 -22.00 -6.90 -3.26
CA GLY A 125 -22.03 -6.90 -4.73
C GLY A 125 -20.81 -6.28 -5.42
N THR A 126 -19.79 -5.87 -4.66
CA THR A 126 -18.56 -5.29 -5.24
C THR A 126 -17.46 -6.34 -5.47
N THR A 127 -16.61 -6.08 -6.46
CA THR A 127 -15.46 -6.92 -6.80
C THR A 127 -14.16 -6.15 -6.62
N PRO A 128 -13.23 -6.58 -5.74
CA PRO A 128 -11.96 -5.90 -5.51
C PRO A 128 -10.93 -6.18 -6.60
N TYR A 129 -10.29 -5.12 -7.07
CA TYR A 129 -9.14 -5.17 -7.96
C TYR A 129 -7.93 -4.54 -7.29
N LEU A 130 -6.74 -5.12 -7.47
CA LEU A 130 -5.50 -4.49 -7.06
C LEU A 130 -5.26 -3.25 -7.93
N ALA A 131 -5.00 -2.08 -7.33
CA ALA A 131 -4.78 -0.86 -8.10
C ALA A 131 -3.59 -1.01 -9.08
N ALA A 132 -2.54 -1.73 -8.69
CA ALA A 132 -1.42 -2.06 -9.59
C ALA A 132 -1.86 -2.86 -10.83
N ALA A 133 -2.82 -3.78 -10.69
CA ALA A 133 -3.33 -4.55 -11.83
C ALA A 133 -4.21 -3.69 -12.74
N LEU A 134 -4.96 -2.73 -12.19
CA LEU A 134 -5.73 -1.77 -12.98
C LEU A 134 -4.82 -0.90 -13.86
N ALA A 135 -3.67 -0.47 -13.31
CA ALA A 135 -2.68 0.32 -14.06
C ALA A 135 -1.93 -0.52 -15.11
N GLU A 136 -1.54 -1.76 -14.79
CA GLU A 136 -0.82 -2.64 -15.72
C GLU A 136 -1.69 -3.12 -16.89
N GLY A 137 -2.98 -3.32 -16.65
CA GLY A 137 -3.91 -3.86 -17.64
C GLY A 137 -4.01 -5.38 -17.63
N PHE A 138 -5.21 -5.86 -17.96
CA PHE A 138 -5.55 -7.27 -18.14
C PHE A 138 -6.88 -7.38 -18.91
N ASP A 139 -7.19 -8.58 -19.43
CA ASP A 139 -8.45 -8.80 -20.14
C ASP A 139 -9.66 -8.56 -19.23
N GLY A 140 -10.55 -7.66 -19.64
CA GLY A 140 -11.70 -7.25 -18.84
C GLY A 140 -11.38 -6.23 -17.74
N ASN A 141 -10.25 -5.51 -17.83
CA ASN A 141 -9.92 -4.43 -16.91
C ASN A 141 -11.04 -3.35 -16.89
N PRO A 142 -11.69 -3.10 -15.73
CA PRO A 142 -12.79 -2.14 -15.64
C PRO A 142 -12.37 -0.69 -15.93
N LEU A 143 -11.09 -0.35 -15.73
CA LEU A 143 -10.54 0.95 -16.11
C LEU A 143 -10.57 1.12 -17.64
N ALA A 144 -10.13 0.10 -18.38
CA ALA A 144 -10.11 0.12 -19.84
C ALA A 144 -11.52 0.05 -20.45
N ALA A 145 -12.44 -0.68 -19.80
CA ALA A 145 -13.81 -0.85 -20.26
C ALA A 145 -14.78 0.26 -19.79
N ALA A 146 -14.29 1.30 -19.11
CA ALA A 146 -15.12 2.36 -18.56
C ALA A 146 -15.92 3.09 -19.66
N PRO A 147 -17.27 3.03 -19.65
CA PRO A 147 -18.08 3.67 -20.69
C PRO A 147 -18.06 5.20 -20.57
N ASP A 148 -17.87 5.72 -19.36
CA ASP A 148 -17.63 7.13 -19.06
C ASP A 148 -16.34 7.21 -18.24
N PRO A 149 -15.17 7.39 -18.89
CA PRO A 149 -13.89 7.39 -18.21
C PRO A 149 -13.70 8.60 -17.29
N ALA A 150 -14.37 9.73 -17.58
CA ALA A 150 -14.32 10.92 -16.72
C ALA A 150 -15.07 10.66 -15.40
N ALA A 151 -16.29 10.14 -15.46
CA ALA A 151 -17.05 9.77 -14.25
C ALA A 151 -16.38 8.63 -13.48
N TRP A 152 -15.77 7.67 -14.17
CA TRP A 152 -15.00 6.59 -13.54
C TRP A 152 -13.82 7.16 -12.75
N TRP A 153 -13.09 8.11 -13.32
CA TRP A 153 -11.95 8.76 -12.66
C TRP A 153 -12.36 9.56 -11.43
N GLU A 154 -13.43 10.35 -11.52
CA GLU A 154 -13.97 11.08 -10.37
C GLU A 154 -14.40 10.13 -9.25
N ALA A 155 -15.06 9.02 -9.61
CA ALA A 155 -15.41 7.99 -8.64
C ALA A 155 -14.14 7.41 -7.99
N TYR A 156 -13.13 7.03 -8.78
CA TYR A 156 -11.85 6.50 -8.26
C TYR A 156 -11.22 7.45 -7.23
N LEU A 157 -11.06 8.71 -7.62
CA LEU A 157 -10.49 9.77 -6.79
C LEU A 157 -11.25 9.91 -5.47
N SER A 158 -12.59 9.97 -5.54
CA SER A 158 -13.44 10.12 -4.36
C SER A 158 -13.34 8.95 -3.36
N ARG A 159 -12.95 7.75 -3.82
CA ARG A 159 -12.77 6.58 -2.95
C ARG A 159 -11.38 6.49 -2.36
N VAL A 160 -10.35 6.90 -3.11
CA VAL A 160 -8.95 6.68 -2.73
C VAL A 160 -8.35 7.88 -1.98
N VAL A 161 -8.62 9.11 -2.42
CA VAL A 161 -7.90 10.31 -1.93
C VAL A 161 -8.38 10.75 -0.54
N PRO A 162 -9.69 10.99 -0.30
CA PRO A 162 -10.16 11.47 0.99
C PRO A 162 -9.75 10.63 2.21
N PRO A 163 -9.88 9.29 2.23
CA PRO A 163 -9.52 8.51 3.42
C PRO A 163 -8.03 8.59 3.75
N ALA A 164 -7.16 8.62 2.75
CA ALA A 164 -5.71 8.72 2.95
C ALA A 164 -5.31 10.10 3.51
N LEU A 165 -5.87 11.19 2.96
CA LEU A 165 -5.62 12.54 3.46
C LEU A 165 -6.23 12.77 4.84
N ALA A 166 -7.41 12.23 5.11
CA ALA A 166 -8.07 12.33 6.42
C ALA A 166 -7.29 11.57 7.51
N ALA A 167 -6.76 10.38 7.21
CA ALA A 167 -5.92 9.62 8.12
C ALA A 167 -4.67 10.42 8.54
N TYR A 168 -4.04 11.10 7.57
CA TYR A 168 -2.92 11.98 7.82
C TYR A 168 -3.31 13.22 8.64
N ALA A 169 -4.30 13.96 8.18
CA ALA A 169 -4.66 15.27 8.75
C ALA A 169 -5.25 15.18 10.16
N ARG A 170 -6.09 14.16 10.41
CA ARG A 170 -6.86 14.05 11.66
C ARG A 170 -6.22 13.11 12.68
N HIS A 171 -5.44 12.13 12.22
CA HIS A 171 -4.89 11.08 13.08
C HIS A 171 -3.36 10.99 13.04
N GLY A 172 -2.69 11.82 12.22
CA GLY A 172 -1.23 11.76 12.06
C GLY A 172 -0.75 10.42 11.49
N VAL A 173 -1.61 9.69 10.77
CA VAL A 173 -1.30 8.38 10.19
C VAL A 173 -0.89 8.56 8.73
N VAL A 174 0.33 8.15 8.41
CA VAL A 174 0.88 8.17 7.05
C VAL A 174 0.73 6.77 6.46
N LEU A 175 -0.29 6.58 5.63
CA LEU A 175 -0.47 5.33 4.88
C LEU A 175 0.56 5.22 3.76
N GLU A 176 1.06 4.00 3.51
CA GLU A 176 1.84 3.71 2.30
C GLU A 176 0.89 3.35 1.14
N ALA A 177 0.05 4.31 0.76
CA ALA A 177 -1.07 4.15 -0.18
C ALA A 177 -0.65 4.03 -1.66
N HIS A 178 0.42 3.28 -1.94
CA HIS A 178 0.88 2.98 -3.28
C HIS A 178 0.02 1.89 -3.95
N LEU A 179 0.19 1.69 -5.26
CA LEU A 179 -0.66 0.79 -6.07
C LEU A 179 -0.79 -0.64 -5.51
N GLN A 180 0.29 -1.19 -4.93
CA GLN A 180 0.27 -2.57 -4.41
C GLN A 180 -0.44 -2.69 -3.05
N ASN A 181 -0.57 -1.59 -2.30
CA ASN A 181 -1.18 -1.54 -0.96
C ASN A 181 -2.63 -1.02 -1.02
N THR A 182 -3.16 -0.78 -2.21
CA THR A 182 -4.53 -0.33 -2.41
C THR A 182 -5.30 -1.31 -3.29
N LEU A 183 -6.47 -1.72 -2.83
CA LEU A 183 -7.47 -2.38 -3.66
C LEU A 183 -8.64 -1.43 -3.87
N VAL A 184 -9.23 -1.47 -5.05
CA VAL A 184 -10.44 -0.70 -5.38
C VAL A 184 -11.53 -1.69 -5.76
N ALA A 185 -12.63 -1.67 -5.01
CA ALA A 185 -13.78 -2.51 -5.29
C ALA A 185 -14.71 -1.79 -6.26
N MET A 186 -15.03 -2.47 -7.36
CA MET A 186 -15.94 -2.00 -8.38
C MET A 186 -17.36 -2.51 -8.10
N ASP A 187 -18.37 -1.69 -8.37
CA ASP A 187 -19.75 -2.15 -8.41
C ASP A 187 -20.03 -3.02 -9.65
N THR A 188 -21.28 -3.46 -9.82
CA THR A 188 -21.72 -4.30 -10.93
C THR A 188 -21.60 -3.64 -12.30
N ASP A 189 -21.50 -2.31 -12.35
CA ASP A 189 -21.33 -1.52 -13.58
C ASP A 189 -19.84 -1.23 -13.86
N GLY A 190 -18.93 -1.75 -13.03
CA GLY A 190 -17.49 -1.52 -13.17
C GLY A 190 -17.01 -0.17 -12.62
N ARG A 191 -17.84 0.55 -11.84
CA ARG A 191 -17.46 1.85 -11.26
C ARG A 191 -16.81 1.70 -9.88
N PRO A 192 -15.81 2.52 -9.52
CA PRO A 192 -15.18 2.51 -8.20
C PRO A 192 -16.16 2.84 -7.08
N ALA A 193 -16.44 1.86 -6.22
CA ALA A 193 -17.37 1.98 -5.11
C ALA A 193 -16.66 2.13 -3.76
N GLN A 194 -15.49 1.52 -3.60
CA GLN A 194 -14.78 1.45 -2.33
C GLN A 194 -13.26 1.33 -2.53
N ALA A 195 -12.48 1.92 -1.61
CA ALA A 195 -11.04 1.68 -1.52
C ALA A 195 -10.71 0.89 -0.23
N LEU A 196 -9.83 -0.09 -0.36
CA LEU A 196 -9.30 -0.87 0.76
C LEU A 196 -7.79 -0.68 0.81
N PHE A 197 -7.25 -0.33 1.97
CA PHE A 197 -5.83 -0.15 2.22
C PHE A 197 -5.28 -1.29 3.06
N ARG A 198 -3.98 -1.57 2.94
CA ARG A 198 -3.32 -2.63 3.69
C ARG A 198 -1.85 -2.33 3.98
N ASP A 199 -1.24 -3.24 4.74
CA ASP A 199 0.18 -3.31 5.05
C ASP A 199 0.67 -2.37 6.18
N ALA A 200 0.46 -2.84 7.40
CA ALA A 200 0.84 -2.12 8.63
C ALA A 200 2.36 -1.89 8.76
N GLU A 201 3.19 -2.70 8.09
CA GLU A 201 4.66 -2.54 8.06
C GLU A 201 5.06 -1.18 7.44
N GLY A 202 4.32 -0.74 6.42
CA GLY A 202 4.56 0.49 5.68
C GLY A 202 4.05 1.77 6.34
N VAL A 203 3.15 1.64 7.32
CA VAL A 203 2.48 2.78 7.98
C VAL A 203 3.46 3.51 8.91
N LYS A 204 3.42 4.85 8.90
CA LYS A 204 4.16 5.71 9.83
C LYS A 204 3.18 6.57 10.64
N GLN A 205 3.64 7.04 11.79
CA GLN A 205 2.92 8.00 12.63
C GLN A 205 3.72 9.29 12.74
N LEU A 206 3.05 10.43 12.69
CA LEU A 206 3.68 11.72 12.92
C LEU A 206 4.14 11.84 14.38
N ALA A 207 5.26 12.54 14.59
CA ALA A 207 5.69 12.93 15.93
C ALA A 207 4.66 13.87 16.57
N GLY A 208 4.27 13.56 17.81
CA GLY A 208 3.33 14.36 18.60
C GLY A 208 3.61 14.25 20.10
N PRO A 209 3.03 15.11 20.94
CA PRO A 209 3.20 15.04 22.39
C PRO A 209 2.63 13.69 22.90
N GLY A 210 3.49 12.87 23.50
CA GLY A 210 3.15 11.51 23.95
C GLY A 210 3.48 10.40 22.93
N ALA A 211 4.18 10.70 21.83
CA ALA A 211 4.83 9.67 21.02
C ALA A 211 5.87 8.96 21.91
N ALA A 212 5.47 7.81 22.46
CA ALA A 212 6.31 7.07 23.40
C ALA A 212 7.71 6.83 22.80
N GLU A 213 8.75 7.24 23.53
CA GLU A 213 10.16 6.87 23.30
C GLU A 213 10.42 5.41 23.72
N GLU A 214 9.44 4.53 23.50
CA GLU A 214 9.56 3.11 23.79
C GLU A 214 10.39 2.43 22.71
N GLU A 215 11.16 1.42 23.11
CA GLU A 215 12.08 0.66 22.24
C GLU A 215 11.39 0.07 20.99
N ASP A 216 10.08 -0.18 21.08
CA ASP A 216 9.24 -0.75 20.01
C ASP A 216 8.27 0.26 19.36
N ALA A 217 8.41 1.56 19.64
CA ALA A 217 7.63 2.59 18.96
C ALA A 217 8.03 2.66 17.46
N PRO A 218 7.07 2.74 16.52
CA PRO A 218 7.41 3.05 15.14
C PRO A 218 8.11 4.41 15.12
N PRO A 219 9.23 4.57 14.39
CA PRO A 219 9.98 5.82 14.38
C PRO A 219 9.02 6.93 13.94
N ALA A 220 8.73 7.83 14.86
CA ALA A 220 7.87 8.96 14.60
C ALA A 220 8.54 9.80 13.50
N VAL A 221 7.79 10.11 12.45
CA VAL A 221 8.29 10.93 11.34
C VAL A 221 7.89 12.38 11.56
N SER A 222 8.72 13.32 11.09
CA SER A 222 8.28 14.71 11.03
C SER A 222 7.08 14.85 10.10
N ARG A 223 6.32 15.93 10.27
CA ARG A 223 5.18 16.23 9.40
C ARG A 223 5.61 16.32 7.94
N GLU A 224 6.75 16.94 7.68
CA GLU A 224 7.32 17.12 6.35
C GLU A 224 7.73 15.79 5.72
N ALA A 225 8.43 14.93 6.47
CA ALA A 225 8.85 13.61 5.99
C ALA A 225 7.64 12.67 5.78
N GLY A 226 6.65 12.74 6.67
CA GLY A 226 5.39 12.02 6.53
C GLY A 226 4.61 12.47 5.30
N TRP A 227 4.53 13.78 5.07
CA TRP A 227 3.91 14.36 3.87
C TRP A 227 4.64 13.95 2.59
N GLU A 228 5.97 14.05 2.55
CA GLU A 228 6.78 13.66 1.39
C GLU A 228 6.52 12.19 1.00
N ARG A 229 6.51 11.29 1.99
CA ARG A 229 6.18 9.87 1.78
C ARG A 229 4.76 9.68 1.28
N LEU A 230 3.79 10.36 1.88
CA LEU A 230 2.37 10.27 1.49
C LEU A 230 2.18 10.72 0.04
N VAL A 231 2.74 11.88 -0.34
CA VAL A 231 2.64 12.41 -1.70
C VAL A 231 3.29 11.47 -2.71
N TYR A 232 4.46 10.91 -2.41
CA TYR A 232 5.06 9.92 -3.29
C TYR A 232 4.15 8.69 -3.46
N CYS A 233 3.63 8.12 -2.37
CA CYS A 233 2.86 6.89 -2.44
C CYS A 233 1.50 7.09 -3.10
N LEU A 234 0.76 8.12 -2.67
CA LEU A 234 -0.60 8.39 -3.12
C LEU A 234 -0.60 9.07 -4.49
N VAL A 235 0.21 10.12 -4.70
CA VAL A 235 0.14 10.90 -5.94
C VAL A 235 1.05 10.28 -6.99
N VAL A 236 2.36 10.26 -6.74
CA VAL A 236 3.35 9.93 -7.78
C VAL A 236 3.31 8.47 -8.19
N ASN A 237 3.33 7.54 -7.24
CA ASN A 237 3.35 6.11 -7.55
C ASN A 237 1.96 5.56 -7.94
N HIS A 238 0.89 6.28 -7.66
CA HIS A 238 -0.46 5.75 -7.73
C HIS A 238 -1.37 6.58 -8.62
N LEU A 239 -1.80 7.77 -8.20
CA LEU A 239 -2.77 8.54 -8.99
C LEU A 239 -2.24 8.92 -10.37
N LEU A 240 -0.95 9.24 -10.51
CA LEU A 240 -0.36 9.54 -11.83
C LEU A 240 -0.36 8.30 -12.74
N GLU A 241 -0.08 7.12 -12.21
CA GLU A 241 -0.07 5.86 -12.98
C GLU A 241 -1.49 5.45 -13.42
N ILE A 242 -2.49 5.59 -12.54
CA ILE A 242 -3.89 5.32 -12.90
C ILE A 242 -4.39 6.33 -13.92
N ALA A 243 -4.04 7.61 -13.76
CA ALA A 243 -4.40 8.66 -14.72
C ALA A 243 -3.77 8.40 -16.10
N ALA A 244 -2.49 7.99 -16.13
CA ALA A 244 -1.80 7.63 -17.37
C ALA A 244 -2.45 6.41 -18.04
N ALA A 245 -2.66 5.31 -17.31
CA ALA A 245 -3.31 4.11 -17.83
C ALA A 245 -4.73 4.42 -18.37
N LEU A 246 -5.48 5.27 -17.68
CA LEU A 246 -6.82 5.68 -18.11
C LEU A 246 -6.77 6.54 -19.38
N ALA A 247 -5.83 7.48 -19.50
CA ALA A 247 -5.65 8.29 -20.70
C ALA A 247 -5.17 7.45 -21.91
N ASP A 248 -4.33 6.43 -21.67
CA ASP A 248 -3.86 5.52 -22.71
C ASP A 248 -4.99 4.67 -23.28
N HIS A 249 -5.94 4.22 -22.44
CA HIS A 249 -7.12 3.48 -22.88
C HIS A 249 -8.23 4.35 -23.47
N HIS A 250 -8.29 5.63 -23.07
CA HIS A 250 -9.35 6.57 -23.48
C HIS A 250 -8.74 7.87 -24.06
N PRO A 251 -8.26 7.85 -25.32
CA PRO A 251 -7.66 9.02 -25.95
C PRO A 251 -8.60 10.23 -25.93
N GLY A 252 -8.08 11.38 -25.48
CA GLY A 252 -8.83 12.63 -25.33
C GLY A 252 -9.35 12.90 -23.91
N LEU A 253 -9.23 11.95 -22.98
CA LEU A 253 -9.47 12.22 -21.57
C LEU A 253 -8.36 13.12 -21.00
N ASP A 254 -8.77 14.23 -20.37
CA ASP A 254 -7.90 15.02 -19.49
C ASP A 254 -8.16 14.65 -18.02
N PRO A 255 -7.25 13.91 -17.35
CA PRO A 255 -7.45 13.47 -15.97
C PRO A 255 -7.20 14.58 -14.95
N TRP A 256 -6.55 15.68 -15.34
CA TRP A 256 -6.02 16.66 -14.39
C TRP A 256 -7.09 17.53 -13.71
N PRO A 257 -8.15 18.02 -14.38
CA PRO A 257 -9.18 18.83 -13.74
C PRO A 257 -9.86 18.12 -12.57
N ALA A 258 -10.20 16.84 -12.72
CA ALA A 258 -10.81 16.04 -11.65
C ALA A 258 -9.85 15.84 -10.47
N LEU A 259 -8.59 15.50 -10.74
CA LEU A 259 -7.56 15.33 -9.70
C LEU A 259 -7.29 16.65 -8.95
N ARG A 260 -7.19 17.77 -9.66
CA ARG A 260 -7.03 19.10 -9.05
C ARG A 260 -8.21 19.44 -8.15
N ARG A 261 -9.45 19.21 -8.60
CA ARG A 261 -10.66 19.42 -7.77
C ARG A 261 -10.63 18.58 -6.50
N GLU A 262 -10.23 17.32 -6.60
CA GLU A 262 -10.18 16.42 -5.44
C GLU A 262 -9.12 16.87 -4.42
N LEU A 263 -7.93 17.25 -4.87
CA LEU A 263 -6.86 17.76 -3.99
C LEU A 263 -7.12 19.18 -3.45
N ALA A 264 -7.97 19.97 -4.13
CA ALA A 264 -8.40 21.29 -3.70
C ALA A 264 -9.47 21.27 -2.60
N ARG A 265 -9.99 20.08 -2.23
CA ARG A 265 -11.00 19.97 -1.17
C ARG A 265 -10.47 20.55 0.15
N PRO A 266 -11.29 21.34 0.86
CA PRO A 266 -10.86 21.96 2.11
C PRO A 266 -10.57 20.90 3.17
N GLY A 267 -9.52 21.12 3.97
CA GLY A 267 -9.18 20.26 5.11
C GLY A 267 -7.69 20.02 5.30
N LEU A 268 -6.88 20.18 4.24
CA LEU A 268 -5.43 20.01 4.33
C LEU A 268 -4.68 21.00 3.42
N PRO A 269 -4.10 22.09 3.97
CA PRO A 269 -3.37 23.09 3.18
C PRO A 269 -2.23 22.50 2.36
N GLU A 270 -1.53 21.49 2.88
CA GLU A 270 -0.44 20.82 2.15
C GLU A 270 -0.91 20.17 0.84
N ALA A 271 -2.15 19.64 0.79
CA ALA A 271 -2.71 19.06 -0.43
C ALA A 271 -2.99 20.14 -1.49
N THR A 272 -3.57 21.27 -1.08
CA THR A 272 -3.83 22.40 -1.97
C THR A 272 -2.53 23.04 -2.49
N ALA A 273 -1.48 23.08 -1.65
CA ALA A 273 -0.16 23.57 -2.06
C ALA A 273 0.47 22.74 -3.20
N LEU A 274 0.08 21.47 -3.37
CA LEU A 274 0.55 20.65 -4.50
C LEU A 274 0.07 21.17 -5.85
N LEU A 275 -1.02 21.93 -5.91
CA LEU A 275 -1.59 22.43 -7.16
C LEU A 275 -0.71 23.50 -7.81
N THR A 276 0.13 24.17 -7.02
CA THR A 276 1.05 25.22 -7.47
C THR A 276 2.52 24.85 -7.26
N ALA A 277 2.81 23.71 -6.62
CA ALA A 277 4.17 23.22 -6.44
C ALA A 277 4.80 22.89 -7.80
N PRO A 278 6.02 23.37 -8.11
CA PRO A 278 6.66 23.08 -9.40
C PRO A 278 7.07 21.61 -9.53
N THR A 279 7.23 20.92 -8.39
CA THR A 279 7.77 19.56 -8.36
C THR A 279 7.10 18.69 -7.30
N LEU A 280 7.09 17.38 -7.53
CA LEU A 280 6.63 16.34 -6.62
C LEU A 280 7.81 15.46 -6.16
N PRO A 281 7.73 14.80 -5.00
CA PRO A 281 8.78 13.90 -4.54
C PRO A 281 8.81 12.58 -5.34
N GLY A 282 9.91 12.33 -6.04
CA GLY A 282 10.19 11.07 -6.72
C GLY A 282 11.15 10.20 -5.93
N LYS A 283 10.68 9.04 -5.45
CA LYS A 283 11.56 8.06 -4.77
C LYS A 283 12.58 7.51 -5.76
N THR A 284 13.85 7.57 -5.40
CA THR A 284 14.95 7.20 -6.29
C THR A 284 15.26 5.71 -6.29
N ASN A 285 14.29 4.89 -6.71
CA ASN A 285 14.40 3.43 -6.68
C ASN A 285 15.69 2.91 -7.36
N LEU A 286 16.03 3.39 -8.56
CA LEU A 286 17.26 2.99 -9.25
C LEU A 286 18.53 3.37 -8.48
N LEU A 287 18.61 4.59 -7.93
CA LEU A 287 19.79 5.02 -7.18
C LEU A 287 19.96 4.23 -5.88
N LEU A 288 18.85 3.91 -5.20
CA LEU A 288 18.88 3.06 -4.00
C LEU A 288 19.50 1.69 -4.31
N ARG A 289 19.14 1.11 -5.46
CA ARG A 289 19.74 -0.14 -5.95
C ARG A 289 21.21 0.02 -6.30
N TRP A 290 21.56 1.11 -6.98
CA TRP A 290 22.92 1.37 -7.43
C TRP A 290 23.90 1.57 -6.27
N THR A 291 23.47 2.23 -5.19
CA THR A 291 24.31 2.49 -4.01
C THR A 291 24.32 1.36 -3.00
N GLY A 292 23.50 0.32 -3.19
CA GLY A 292 23.33 -0.76 -2.21
C GLY A 292 22.73 -0.28 -0.89
N ALA A 293 22.06 0.87 -0.87
CA ALA A 293 21.42 1.40 0.32
C ALA A 293 20.26 0.50 0.77
N ASP A 294 19.99 0.54 2.07
CA ASP A 294 18.81 -0.11 2.66
C ASP A 294 17.52 0.44 2.01
N GLY A 295 16.53 -0.43 1.77
CA GLY A 295 15.21 -0.06 1.26
C GLY A 295 14.50 0.99 2.11
N ALA A 296 14.78 1.03 3.42
CA ALA A 296 14.29 2.02 4.36
C ALA A 296 14.96 3.40 4.24
N ALA A 297 16.17 3.48 3.64
CA ALA A 297 16.93 4.72 3.44
C ALA A 297 16.54 5.44 2.13
N ALA A 298 15.25 5.40 1.80
CA ALA A 298 14.70 6.01 0.59
C ALA A 298 15.04 7.51 0.53
N ARG A 299 15.52 7.95 -0.63
CA ARG A 299 15.74 9.38 -0.93
C ARG A 299 14.73 9.81 -1.99
N TYR A 300 14.31 11.06 -1.88
CA TYR A 300 13.44 11.69 -2.86
C TYR A 300 14.22 12.73 -3.66
N ARG A 301 13.87 12.83 -4.93
CA ARG A 301 14.34 13.89 -5.83
C ARG A 301 13.13 14.58 -6.47
N PRO A 302 13.21 15.89 -6.74
CA PRO A 302 12.11 16.61 -7.36
C PRO A 302 11.84 16.07 -8.77
N LEU A 303 10.58 15.74 -9.05
CA LEU A 303 10.05 15.44 -10.38
C LEU A 303 9.13 16.57 -10.83
N PRO A 304 9.08 16.93 -12.13
CA PRO A 304 8.11 17.91 -12.62
C PRO A 304 6.69 17.53 -12.21
N ASN A 305 5.91 18.51 -11.74
CA ASN A 305 4.53 18.29 -11.35
C ASN A 305 3.59 18.45 -12.57
N PRO A 306 2.98 17.38 -13.11
CA PRO A 306 2.07 17.49 -14.26
C PRO A 306 0.75 18.17 -13.91
N MET A 307 0.42 18.29 -12.61
CA MET A 307 -0.80 18.95 -12.15
C MET A 307 -0.65 20.47 -12.06
N ALA A 308 0.59 20.97 -11.99
CA ALA A 308 0.86 22.38 -11.79
C ALA A 308 0.30 23.19 -12.95
N GLU A 309 -0.60 24.12 -12.66
CA GLU A 309 -1.09 25.05 -13.66
C GLU A 309 0.09 25.91 -14.13
N THR A 310 0.45 25.81 -15.41
CA THR A 310 1.50 26.66 -15.96
C THR A 310 0.98 28.10 -15.95
N PRO A 311 1.68 29.07 -15.32
CA PRO A 311 1.30 30.47 -15.43
C PRO A 311 1.50 30.89 -16.90
N GLY A 312 0.41 30.94 -17.68
CA GLY A 312 0.42 31.45 -19.06
C GLY A 312 0.26 30.42 -20.20
N GLY A 313 -0.17 29.18 -19.94
CA GLY A 313 -0.57 28.26 -21.01
C GLY A 313 -1.91 28.69 -21.62
N ASP A 314 -1.85 29.31 -22.80
CA ASP A 314 -3.01 29.76 -23.57
C ASP A 314 -4.03 28.63 -23.76
N ARG A 315 -5.29 28.87 -23.36
CA ARG A 315 -6.41 27.96 -23.62
C ARG A 315 -6.97 28.25 -25.01
N SER A 316 -6.14 28.06 -26.03
CA SER A 316 -6.61 28.09 -27.43
C SER A 316 -5.69 27.26 -28.34
N ALA A 317 -6.06 26.00 -28.53
CA ALA A 317 -5.84 25.20 -29.75
C ALA A 317 -6.78 24.00 -29.74
#